data_AF-A0A950FMN0-F1
#
_entry.id   AF-A0A950FMN0-F1
#
_cell.length_a   1.000
_cell.length_b   1.000
_cell.length_c   1.000
_cell.angle_alpha   90.00
_cell.angle_beta   90.00
_cell.angle_gamma   90.00
#
_symmetry.space_group_name_H-M   'P 1'
#
loop_
_entity.id
_entity.type
_entity.pdbx_description
1 polymer ?
#
loop_
_entity_poly.entity_id
_entity_poly.type
_entity_poly.pdbx_seq_one_letter_code
_entity_poly.pdbx_strand_id
1 'polypeptide(L)'
;MMASLTEFYSSIADVTDEQHQNMAGLVQVNDFNAEIVVRFLQDHGIDAGADESNGGFRFTAADAARASDVRFACVCLRASISYALEVAFYCSKAKR
;
A
#
# COMPACT_ATOMS: atom_id res chain seq x y z
N MET A 1 -31.21 -2.08 0.46
CA MET A 1 -30.55 -0.82 0.84
C MET A 1 -29.17 -0.87 0.21
N MET A 2 -28.88 -0.07 -0.82
CA MET A 2 -27.50 0.03 -1.32
C MET A 2 -26.68 0.71 -0.23
N ALA A 3 -25.62 0.06 0.26
CA ALA A 3 -24.72 0.69 1.22
C ALA A 3 -24.12 1.93 0.54
N SER A 4 -24.29 3.11 1.14
CA SER A 4 -23.65 4.32 0.65
C SER A 4 -22.14 4.18 0.82
N LEU A 5 -21.40 4.20 -0.28
CA LEU A 5 -19.95 4.22 -0.23
C LEU A 5 -19.48 5.61 0.20
N THR A 6 -18.52 5.64 1.13
CA THR A 6 -17.88 6.86 1.64
C THR A 6 -16.47 6.93 1.09
N GLU A 7 -16.05 8.10 0.62
CA GLU A 7 -14.66 8.34 0.22
C GLU A 7 -13.76 8.53 1.44
N PHE A 8 -12.63 7.85 1.45
CA PHE A 8 -11.58 7.97 2.44
C PHE A 8 -10.27 8.37 1.76
N TYR A 9 -9.46 9.11 2.50
CA TYR A 9 -8.09 9.45 2.12
C TYR A 9 -7.10 8.68 3.01
N SER A 10 -5.95 8.32 2.45
CA SER A 10 -4.77 7.87 3.20
C SER A 10 -3.51 8.34 2.48
N SER A 11 -2.58 8.89 3.25
CA SER A 11 -1.25 9.21 2.75
C SER A 11 -0.43 7.92 2.58
N ILE A 12 0.62 7.97 1.78
CA ILE A 12 1.58 6.85 1.74
C ILE A 12 2.26 6.66 3.10
N ALA A 13 2.51 7.74 3.85
CA ALA A 13 3.04 7.63 5.22
C ALA A 13 2.16 6.73 6.11
N ASP A 14 0.83 6.84 6.02
CA ASP A 14 -0.11 6.06 6.84
C ASP A 14 -0.03 4.54 6.63
N VAL A 15 0.39 4.12 5.44
CA VAL A 15 0.52 2.69 5.06
C VAL A 15 1.97 2.23 4.98
N THR A 16 2.90 3.06 5.48
CA THR A 16 4.33 2.81 5.47
C THR A 16 5.00 2.92 6.84
N ASP A 17 4.20 3.05 7.91
CA ASP A 17 4.61 3.32 9.30
C ASP A 17 5.88 2.57 9.75
N GLU A 18 6.64 3.28 10.58
CA GLU A 18 8.01 3.03 10.98
C GLU A 18 8.23 1.70 11.73
N GLN A 19 7.18 1.05 12.23
CA GLN A 19 7.33 -0.28 12.84
C GLN A 19 7.78 -1.36 11.83
N HIS A 20 7.63 -1.11 10.53
CA HIS A 20 8.18 -1.97 9.47
C HIS A 20 9.53 -1.45 8.91
N GLN A 21 10.17 -0.47 9.57
CA GLN A 21 11.52 0.03 9.24
C GLN A 21 12.64 -0.97 9.51
N ASN A 22 12.36 -2.16 10.05
CA ASN A 22 13.38 -3.21 10.14
C ASN A 22 13.89 -3.68 8.76
N MET A 23 13.37 -3.09 7.67
CA MET A 23 13.74 -3.30 6.27
C MET A 23 14.39 -2.05 5.62
N ALA A 24 14.81 -1.06 6.42
CA ALA A 24 15.25 0.29 6.01
C ALA A 24 16.41 0.40 4.98
N GLY A 25 16.97 -0.72 4.51
CA GLY A 25 18.03 -0.70 3.49
C GLY A 25 17.64 -1.26 2.11
N LEU A 26 16.53 -1.99 1.99
CA LEU A 26 16.22 -2.78 0.78
C LEU A 26 15.02 -2.27 0.00
N VAL A 27 14.10 -1.54 0.65
CA VAL A 27 12.95 -0.91 0.01
C VAL A 27 13.22 0.57 -0.12
N GLN A 28 13.34 1.04 -1.35
CA GLN A 28 13.42 2.46 -1.61
C GLN A 28 12.02 3.08 -1.52
N VAL A 29 11.98 4.38 -1.23
CA VAL A 29 10.73 5.18 -1.26
C VAL A 29 9.99 5.03 -2.59
N ASN A 30 10.70 4.71 -3.67
CA ASN A 30 10.13 4.54 -5.00
C ASN A 30 9.51 3.15 -5.27
N ASP A 31 9.76 2.15 -4.42
CA ASP A 31 9.23 0.79 -4.60
C ASP A 31 7.77 0.66 -4.13
N PHE A 32 7.26 1.69 -3.44
CA PHE A 32 5.89 1.72 -2.93
C PHE A 32 5.33 3.14 -2.99
N ASN A 33 4.32 3.37 -3.84
CA ASN A 33 3.71 4.67 -4.07
C ASN A 33 2.19 4.55 -4.27
N ALA A 34 1.51 5.69 -4.43
CA ALA A 34 0.06 5.76 -4.59
C ALA A 34 -0.45 4.95 -5.79
N GLU A 35 0.25 4.99 -6.91
CA GLU A 35 -0.13 4.24 -8.12
C GLU A 35 -0.15 2.73 -7.89
N ILE A 36 0.86 2.19 -7.19
CA ILE A 36 0.92 0.77 -6.84
C ILE A 36 -0.27 0.38 -5.95
N VAL A 37 -0.60 1.23 -4.98
CA VAL A 37 -1.74 1.00 -4.08
C VAL A 37 -3.05 1.08 -4.85
N VAL A 38 -3.25 2.10 -5.66
CA VAL A 38 -4.47 2.30 -6.45
C VAL A 38 -4.71 1.12 -7.37
N ARG A 39 -3.68 0.65 -8.09
CA ARG A 39 -3.79 -0.53 -8.94
C ARG A 39 -4.20 -1.76 -8.13
N PHE A 40 -3.54 -2.00 -7.00
CA PHE A 40 -3.91 -3.10 -6.10
C PHE A 40 -5.37 -3.01 -5.65
N LEU A 41 -5.84 -1.83 -5.23
CA LEU A 41 -7.23 -1.66 -4.80
C LEU A 41 -8.23 -1.89 -5.93
N GLN A 42 -7.94 -1.35 -7.13
CA GLN A 42 -8.78 -1.53 -8.32
C GLN A 42 -8.83 -3.00 -8.77
N ASP A 43 -7.72 -3.73 -8.71
CA ASP A 43 -7.66 -5.17 -9.01
C ASP A 43 -8.55 -5.99 -8.05
N HIS A 44 -8.82 -5.45 -6.86
CA HIS A 44 -9.71 -6.04 -5.85
C HIS A 44 -11.12 -5.42 -5.84
N GLY A 45 -11.48 -4.65 -6.87
CA GLY A 45 -12.82 -4.06 -7.04
C GLY A 45 -13.13 -2.90 -6.09
N ILE A 46 -12.12 -2.30 -5.48
CA ILE A 46 -12.24 -1.10 -4.67
C ILE A 46 -12.00 0.11 -5.58
N ASP A 47 -13.01 0.99 -5.68
CA ASP A 47 -12.86 2.25 -6.40
C ASP A 47 -11.85 3.14 -5.68
N ALA A 48 -10.76 3.47 -6.36
CA ALA A 48 -9.61 4.18 -5.81
C ALA A 48 -8.92 5.03 -6.87
N GLY A 49 -8.24 6.10 -6.42
CA GLY A 49 -7.47 7.01 -7.26
C GLY A 49 -6.30 7.64 -6.52
N ALA A 50 -5.23 7.97 -7.24
CA ALA A 50 -4.08 8.64 -6.66
C ALA A 50 -4.42 10.12 -6.34
N ASP A 51 -3.87 10.63 -5.25
CA ASP A 51 -3.93 12.04 -4.88
C ASP A 51 -2.50 12.60 -4.86
N GLU A 52 -2.05 13.02 -6.03
CA GLU A 52 -0.70 13.58 -6.23
C GLU A 52 -0.46 14.83 -5.39
N SER A 53 -1.52 15.60 -5.10
CA SER A 53 -1.41 16.85 -4.33
C SER A 53 -1.03 16.60 -2.88
N ASN A 54 -1.47 15.47 -2.32
CA ASN A 54 -1.25 15.13 -0.91
C ASN A 54 -0.29 13.93 -0.72
N GLY A 55 0.22 13.33 -1.79
CA GLY A 55 1.14 12.19 -1.72
C GLY A 55 0.46 10.94 -1.16
N GLY A 56 -0.78 10.69 -1.58
CA GLY A 56 -1.62 9.61 -1.05
C GLY A 56 -2.57 9.03 -2.09
N PHE A 57 -3.61 8.36 -1.61
CA PHE A 57 -4.66 7.79 -2.44
C PHE A 57 -6.01 7.97 -1.76
N ARG A 58 -7.04 8.05 -2.58
CA ARG A 58 -8.44 8.04 -2.17
C ARG A 58 -9.05 6.72 -2.55
N PHE A 59 -9.99 6.25 -1.75
CA PHE A 59 -10.73 5.01 -2.02
C PHE A 59 -12.10 5.07 -1.38
N THR A 60 -13.04 4.28 -1.89
CA THR A 60 -14.38 4.19 -1.32
C THR A 60 -14.57 2.94 -0.48
N ALA A 61 -15.25 3.07 0.66
CA ALA A 61 -15.60 1.96 1.53
C ALA A 61 -16.97 2.18 2.19
N ALA A 62 -17.62 1.10 2.63
CA ALA A 62 -18.95 1.17 3.24
C ALA A 62 -18.97 1.95 4.56
N ASP A 63 -17.91 1.83 5.35
CA ASP A 63 -17.77 2.47 6.66
C ASP A 63 -16.28 2.56 7.08
N ALA A 64 -16.03 3.15 8.24
CA ALA A 64 -14.69 3.33 8.79
C ALA A 64 -13.99 2.02 9.17
N ALA A 65 -14.73 0.97 9.52
CA ALA A 65 -14.15 -0.33 9.84
C ALA A 65 -13.60 -0.97 8.55
N ARG A 66 -14.39 -0.94 7.47
CA ARG A 66 -13.94 -1.40 6.17
C ARG A 66 -12.78 -0.57 5.64
N ALA A 67 -12.78 0.74 5.87
CA ALA A 67 -11.64 1.59 5.52
C ALA A 67 -10.36 1.21 6.28
N SER A 68 -10.48 0.77 7.54
CA SER A 68 -9.36 0.24 8.32
C SER A 68 -8.80 -1.06 7.72
N ASP A 69 -9.68 -1.97 7.29
CA ASP A 69 -9.25 -3.22 6.62
C ASP A 69 -8.48 -2.93 5.33
N VAL A 70 -8.97 -1.96 4.53
CA VAL A 70 -8.32 -1.55 3.29
C VAL A 70 -6.92 -1.00 3.56
N ARG A 71 -6.78 -0.11 4.54
CA ARG A 71 -5.46 0.42 4.95
C ARG A 71 -4.53 -0.70 5.41
N PHE A 72 -5.03 -1.64 6.19
CA PHE A 72 -4.24 -2.79 6.63
C PHE A 72 -3.78 -3.67 5.46
N ALA A 73 -4.64 -3.90 4.46
CA ALA A 73 -4.25 -4.61 3.25
C ALA A 73 -3.11 -3.88 2.49
N CYS A 74 -3.15 -2.55 2.43
CA CYS A 74 -2.06 -1.75 1.84
C CYS A 74 -0.75 -1.88 2.63
N VAL A 75 -0.81 -1.95 3.97
CA VAL A 75 0.37 -2.25 4.81
C VAL A 75 0.93 -3.64 4.49
N CYS A 76 0.08 -4.66 4.36
CA CYS A 76 0.50 -6.01 3.98
C CYS A 76 1.10 -6.05 2.57
N LEU A 77 0.56 -5.29 1.62
CA LEU A 77 1.11 -5.16 0.27
C LEU A 77 2.55 -4.62 0.31
N ARG A 78 2.78 -3.52 1.04
CA ARG A 78 4.13 -2.95 1.24
C ARG A 78 5.07 -4.01 1.80
N ALA A 79 4.69 -4.66 2.90
CA ALA A 79 5.53 -5.67 3.54
C ALA A 79 5.86 -6.83 2.59
N SER A 80 4.91 -7.25 1.76
CA SER A 80 5.11 -8.30 0.75
C SER A 80 6.10 -7.88 -0.34
N ILE A 81 6.02 -6.64 -0.82
CA ILE A 81 6.99 -6.07 -1.77
C ILE A 81 8.38 -6.04 -1.14
N SER A 82 8.47 -5.60 0.11
CA SER A 82 9.74 -5.56 0.84
C SER A 82 10.40 -6.92 0.96
N TYR A 83 9.65 -7.94 1.36
CA TYR A 83 10.15 -9.29 1.48
C TYR A 83 10.59 -9.87 0.11
N ALA A 84 9.84 -9.60 -0.95
CA ALA A 84 10.17 -10.06 -2.29
C ALA A 84 11.51 -9.44 -2.80
N LEU A 85 11.72 -8.15 -2.55
CA LEU A 85 12.96 -7.45 -2.91
C LEU A 85 14.16 -7.99 -2.12
N GLU A 86 13.98 -8.27 -0.83
CA GLU A 86 15.03 -8.87 0.01
C GLU A 86 15.45 -10.25 -0.51
N VAL A 87 14.48 -11.12 -0.77
CA VAL A 87 14.75 -12.46 -1.30
C VAL A 87 15.48 -12.35 -2.66
N ALA A 88 15.03 -11.47 -3.55
CA ALA A 88 15.67 -11.25 -4.84
C ALA A 88 17.13 -10.78 -4.69
N PHE A 89 17.40 -9.88 -3.75
CA PHE A 89 18.75 -9.40 -3.46
C PHE A 89 19.67 -10.54 -3.01
N TYR A 90 19.25 -11.34 -2.02
CA TYR A 90 20.06 -12.47 -1.54
C TYR A 90 20.27 -13.55 -2.59
N CYS A 91 19.25 -13.88 -3.38
CA CYS A 91 19.39 -14.81 -4.51
C CYS A 91 20.39 -14.30 -5.56
N SER A 92 20.47 -12.98 -5.78
CA SER A 92 21.43 -12.39 -6.73
C SER A 92 22.87 -12.44 -6.21
N LYS A 93 23.07 -12.30 -4.89
CA LYS A 93 24.40 -12.40 -4.26
C LYS A 93 24.90 -13.83 -4.17
N ALA A 94 24.02 -14.81 -3.89
CA ALA A 94 24.40 -16.23 -3.82
C ALA A 94 24.88 -16.81 -5.17
N LYS A 95 24.62 -16.11 -6.29
CA LYS A 95 25.08 -16.49 -7.64
C LYS A 95 26.44 -15.89 -8.02
N ARG A 96 27.05 -15.06 -7.17
CA ARG A 96 28.39 -14.48 -7.37
C ARG A 96 29.41 -15.19 -6.50
#